data_AF-A0A8J4DMG1-F1
#
_entry.id   AF-A0A8J4DMG1-F1
#
_cell.length_a   1.000
_cell.length_b   1.000
_cell.length_c   1.000
_cell.angle_alpha   90.00
_cell.angle_beta   90.00
_cell.angle_gamma   90.00
#
_symmetry.space_group_name_H-M   'P 1'
#
loop_
_entity.id
_entity.type
_entity.pdbx_description
1 polymer ?
#
loop_
_entity_poly.entity_id
_entity_poly.type
_entity_poly.pdbx_seq_one_letter_code
_entity_poly.pdbx_strand_id
1 'polypeptide(L)'
;MSLTGRTLIVSAAATGAVATLPGTAGAAAARPLRADPFTLGVASGDPSPDGVVLWTRLAVEPLAGDGLGGMPARAVPVTWELAADERFRHVVRRARPSPGPGRRTPCTSS
;
A
#
# COMPACT_ATOMS: atom_id res chain seq x y z
N MET A 1 -4.74 -41.77 -3.63
CA MET A 1 -5.51 -41.18 -2.50
C MET A 1 -6.24 -39.96 -3.05
N SER A 2 -7.51 -40.13 -3.37
CA SER A 2 -8.40 -39.06 -3.82
C SER A 2 -8.69 -38.09 -2.68
N LEU A 3 -8.84 -36.81 -2.99
CA LEU A 3 -9.87 -35.94 -2.43
C LEU A 3 -10.11 -34.75 -3.37
N THR A 4 -11.05 -35.00 -4.27
CA THR A 4 -12.11 -34.10 -4.73
C THR A 4 -12.31 -32.85 -3.87
N GLY A 5 -12.32 -31.69 -4.52
CA GLY A 5 -12.75 -30.41 -3.93
C GLY A 5 -13.12 -29.37 -4.99
N ARG A 6 -13.72 -29.78 -6.11
CA ARG A 6 -14.27 -28.86 -7.11
C ARG A 6 -15.74 -28.59 -6.78
N THR A 7 -15.97 -27.71 -5.83
CA THR A 7 -17.30 -27.20 -5.51
C THR A 7 -17.57 -25.92 -6.27
N LEU A 8 -18.69 -25.93 -6.98
CA LEU A 8 -19.22 -24.94 -7.91
C LEU A 8 -19.73 -23.70 -7.17
N ILE A 9 -19.64 -22.53 -7.82
CA ILE A 9 -20.65 -21.47 -7.65
C ILE A 9 -21.13 -21.04 -9.04
N VAL A 10 -22.36 -21.39 -9.35
CA VAL A 10 -23.15 -20.93 -10.49
C VAL A 10 -24.24 -20.00 -9.95
N SER A 11 -24.46 -18.89 -10.68
CA SER A 11 -25.60 -17.94 -10.63
C SER A 11 -25.71 -17.07 -9.35
N ALA A 12 -26.16 -15.80 -9.40
CA ALA A 12 -27.13 -15.19 -10.31
C ALA A 12 -26.83 -13.72 -10.59
N ALA A 13 -27.22 -13.26 -11.78
CA ALA A 13 -27.29 -11.86 -12.14
C ALA A 13 -28.43 -11.17 -11.36
N ALA A 14 -28.10 -10.10 -10.65
CA ALA A 14 -29.07 -9.10 -10.20
C ALA A 14 -28.57 -7.74 -10.69
N THR A 15 -29.19 -7.24 -11.76
CA THR A 15 -29.05 -5.87 -12.26
C THR A 15 -29.66 -4.91 -11.23
N GLY A 16 -28.84 -4.47 -10.28
CA GLY A 16 -29.15 -3.34 -9.40
C GLY A 16 -28.51 -2.08 -9.95
N ALA A 17 -29.30 -1.16 -10.49
CA ALA A 17 -28.84 0.17 -10.87
C ALA A 17 -28.45 0.95 -9.60
N VAL A 18 -27.15 1.06 -9.33
CA VAL A 18 -26.64 1.87 -8.23
C VAL A 18 -26.35 3.27 -8.76
N ALA A 19 -27.10 4.25 -8.25
CA ALA A 19 -26.87 5.66 -8.53
C ALA A 19 -25.44 6.04 -8.14
N THR A 20 -24.62 6.43 -9.12
CA THR A 20 -23.28 6.93 -8.89
C THR A 20 -23.36 8.38 -8.43
N LEU A 21 -23.32 8.59 -7.11
CA LEU A 21 -22.95 9.89 -6.56
C LEU A 21 -21.44 10.08 -6.81
N PRO A 22 -21.00 11.11 -7.56
CA PRO A 22 -19.59 11.45 -7.64
C PRO A 22 -19.16 12.04 -6.29
N GLY A 23 -18.78 11.15 -5.37
CA GLY A 23 -18.08 11.54 -4.15
C GLY A 23 -16.69 12.04 -4.54
N THR A 24 -16.53 13.36 -4.62
CA THR A 24 -15.22 14.01 -4.69
C THR A 24 -14.53 13.80 -3.35
N ALA A 25 -13.91 12.63 -3.19
CA ALA A 25 -13.05 12.32 -2.05
C ALA A 25 -11.85 13.27 -2.12
N GLY A 26 -11.95 14.40 -1.43
CA GLY A 26 -10.85 15.33 -1.26
C GLY A 26 -9.66 14.58 -0.65
N ALA A 27 -8.54 14.53 -1.38
CA ALA A 27 -7.30 14.04 -0.84
C ALA A 27 -6.94 14.92 0.36
N ALA A 28 -7.16 14.40 1.57
CA ALA A 28 -6.76 15.10 2.79
C ALA A 28 -5.25 15.36 2.69
N ALA A 29 -4.87 16.63 2.57
CA ALA A 29 -3.47 17.01 2.47
C ALA A 29 -2.76 16.51 3.74
N ALA A 30 -1.85 15.55 3.56
CA ALA A 30 -1.07 15.02 4.68
C ALA A 30 -0.24 16.16 5.28
N ARG A 31 -0.46 16.46 6.56
CA ARG A 31 0.38 17.40 7.31
C ARG A 31 1.84 16.91 7.20
N PRO A 32 2.80 17.77 6.79
CA PRO A 32 4.19 17.37 6.64
C PRO A 32 4.74 16.85 7.97
N LEU A 33 5.56 15.80 7.89
CA LEU A 33 6.33 15.30 9.03
C LEU A 33 7.39 16.33 9.42
N ARG A 34 7.71 16.42 10.71
CA ARG A 34 8.65 17.42 11.24
C ARG A 34 10.12 17.12 10.91
N ALA A 35 10.42 15.90 10.49
CA ALA A 35 11.75 15.40 10.17
C ALA A 35 11.65 14.23 9.17
N ASP A 36 12.80 13.81 8.66
CA ASP A 36 12.90 12.68 7.73
C ASP A 36 12.41 11.38 8.40
N PRO A 37 11.40 10.69 7.84
CA PRO A 37 10.87 9.46 8.42
C PRO A 37 11.65 8.21 7.97
N PHE A 38 12.62 8.32 7.05
CA PHE A 38 13.35 7.19 6.47
C PHE A 38 14.67 6.91 7.21
N THR A 39 14.70 7.14 8.52
CA THR A 39 15.89 6.98 9.37
C THR A 39 16.43 5.54 9.40
N LEU A 40 15.58 4.54 9.15
CA LEU A 40 15.93 3.13 9.06
C LEU A 40 16.28 2.68 7.63
N GLY A 41 16.29 3.62 6.68
CA GLY A 41 16.61 3.38 5.28
C GLY A 41 15.52 2.68 4.49
N VAL A 42 15.93 2.21 3.31
CA VAL A 42 15.11 1.48 2.33
C VAL A 42 15.91 0.25 1.91
N ALA A 43 15.21 -0.87 1.73
CA ALA A 43 15.81 -2.11 1.28
C ALA A 43 14.99 -2.74 0.15
N SER A 44 15.65 -3.56 -0.65
CA SER A 44 15.02 -4.43 -1.65
C SER A 44 15.33 -5.89 -1.36
N GLY A 45 14.42 -6.80 -1.69
CA GLY A 45 14.63 -8.24 -1.53
C GLY A 45 13.62 -9.06 -2.29
N ASP A 46 13.73 -10.39 -2.17
CA ASP A 46 12.85 -11.38 -2.82
C ASP A 46 12.68 -11.14 -4.35
N PRO A 47 13.78 -11.20 -5.12
CA PRO A 47 13.72 -11.01 -6.56
C PRO A 47 13.06 -12.22 -7.25
N SER A 48 12.19 -11.93 -8.21
CA SER A 48 11.59 -12.89 -9.14
C SER A 48 11.79 -12.41 -10.58
N PRO A 49 11.50 -13.23 -11.61
CA PRO A 49 11.58 -12.79 -13.00
C PRO A 49 10.73 -11.55 -13.31
N ASP A 50 9.65 -11.33 -12.56
CA ASP A 50 8.67 -10.28 -12.80
C ASP A 50 8.76 -9.11 -11.81
N GLY A 51 9.64 -9.17 -10.80
CA GLY A 51 9.73 -8.09 -9.83
C GLY A 51 10.64 -8.31 -8.63
N VAL A 52 10.52 -7.38 -7.69
CA VAL A 52 11.26 -7.34 -6.44
C VAL A 52 10.36 -6.72 -5.37
N VAL A 53 10.60 -7.06 -4.12
CA VAL A 53 9.92 -6.45 -2.97
C VAL A 53 10.73 -5.28 -2.44
N LEU A 54 10.07 -4.14 -2.24
CA LEU A 54 10.65 -2.95 -1.60
C LEU A 54 10.13 -2.85 -0.17
N TRP A 55 11.04 -2.70 0.79
CA TRP A 55 10.74 -2.59 2.21
C TRP A 55 11.25 -1.27 2.77
N THR A 56 10.42 -0.61 3.57
CA THR A 56 10.81 0.54 4.39
C THR A 56 9.93 0.59 5.63
N ARG A 57 10.45 1.20 6.70
CA ARG A 57 9.71 1.50 7.92
C ARG A 57 9.85 2.98 8.21
N LEU A 58 8.72 3.67 8.32
CA LEU A 58 8.69 5.07 8.71
C LEU A 58 8.89 5.19 10.22
N ALA A 59 9.93 5.92 10.62
CA ALA A 59 10.20 6.28 12.01
C ALA A 59 11.00 7.59 12.05
N VAL A 60 10.44 8.63 12.66
CA VAL A 60 11.18 9.87 12.95
C VAL A 60 12.10 9.70 14.16
N GLU A 61 11.64 8.91 15.14
CA GLU A 61 12.37 8.59 16.37
C GLU A 61 12.30 7.06 16.58
N PRO A 62 13.23 6.28 16.00
CA PRO A 62 13.16 4.81 16.00
C PRO A 62 13.08 4.15 17.38
N LEU A 63 13.60 4.83 18.40
CA LEU A 63 13.63 4.34 19.79
C LEU A 63 12.50 4.93 20.65
N ALA A 64 11.55 5.65 20.05
CA ALA A 64 10.39 6.15 20.78
C ALA A 64 9.64 5.00 21.46
N GLY A 65 9.36 5.15 22.76
CA GLY A 65 8.62 4.16 23.56
C GLY A 65 7.15 4.01 23.17
N ASP A 66 6.67 4.80 22.20
CA ASP A 66 5.30 4.72 21.66
C ASP A 66 5.06 3.50 20.75
N GLY A 67 6.14 2.81 20.32
CA GLY A 67 6.09 1.70 19.37
C GLY A 67 5.75 2.11 17.93
N LEU A 68 5.49 3.40 17.68
CA LEU A 68 5.20 4.00 16.39
C LEU A 68 6.43 4.65 15.77
N GLY A 69 7.52 4.78 16.52
CA GLY A 69 8.76 5.38 16.02
C GLY A 69 8.64 6.90 15.87
N GLY A 70 7.89 7.55 16.77
CA GLY A 70 7.59 8.99 16.68
C GLY A 70 6.64 9.36 15.54
N MET A 71 5.98 8.37 14.92
CA MET A 71 4.99 8.57 13.87
C MET A 71 3.60 8.84 14.47
N PRO A 72 2.77 9.66 13.81
CA PRO A 72 1.40 9.85 14.25
C PRO A 72 0.59 8.55 14.17
N ALA A 73 -0.37 8.37 15.08
CA ALA A 73 -1.29 7.23 15.09
C ALA A 73 -2.37 7.31 13.98
N ARG A 74 -1.97 7.60 12.75
CA ARG A 74 -2.82 7.64 11.55
C ARG A 74 -2.07 7.00 10.38
N ALA A 75 -2.81 6.55 9.37
CA ALA A 75 -2.19 6.09 8.13
C ALA A 75 -1.42 7.24 7.47
N VAL A 76 -0.15 6.99 7.14
CA VAL A 76 0.68 7.92 6.37
C VAL A 76 0.83 7.37 4.96
N PRO A 77 0.29 8.05 3.95
CA PRO A 77 0.37 7.60 2.56
C PRO A 77 1.84 7.62 2.07
N VAL A 78 2.36 6.48 1.58
CA VAL A 78 3.70 6.35 0.98
C VAL A 78 3.60 6.07 -0.51
N THR A 79 4.14 6.97 -1.34
CA THR A 79 4.31 6.74 -2.78
C THR A 79 5.67 6.09 -3.03
N TRP A 80 5.75 5.19 -4.01
CA TRP A 80 7.02 4.61 -4.46
C TRP A 80 7.14 4.65 -5.98
N GLU A 81 8.39 4.69 -6.45
CA GLU A 81 8.75 4.67 -7.87
C GLU A 81 9.92 3.71 -8.09
N LEU A 82 9.92 3.02 -9.22
CA LEU A 82 11.00 2.21 -9.75
C LEU A 82 11.44 2.87 -11.06
N ALA A 83 12.74 3.14 -11.22
CA ALA A 83 13.29 3.78 -12.40
C ALA A 83 14.47 2.98 -12.97
N ALA A 84 14.68 3.10 -14.28
CA ALA A 84 15.80 2.48 -14.98
C ALA A 84 17.12 3.26 -14.82
N ASP A 85 17.05 4.48 -14.28
CA ASP A 85 18.22 5.33 -14.00
C ASP A 85 18.14 5.99 -12.62
N GLU A 86 19.31 6.22 -12.02
CA GLU A 86 19.46 6.79 -10.67
C GLU A 86 18.92 8.22 -10.53
N ARG A 87 18.80 8.95 -11.65
CA ARG A 87 18.22 10.30 -11.67
C ARG A 87 16.71 10.29 -11.82
N PHE A 88 16.09 9.10 -11.84
CA PHE A 88 14.64 8.92 -11.98
C PHE A 88 14.05 9.58 -13.25
N ARG A 89 14.82 9.65 -14.34
CA ARG A 89 14.33 10.21 -15.62
C ARG A 89 13.40 9.24 -16.36
N HIS A 90 13.61 7.94 -16.18
CA HIS A 90 12.84 6.86 -16.80
C HIS A 90 12.19 5.99 -15.74
N VAL A 91 11.06 6.45 -15.19
CA VAL A 91 10.26 5.70 -14.22
C VAL A 91 9.51 4.57 -14.94
N VAL A 92 9.83 3.33 -14.61
CA VAL A 92 9.22 2.12 -15.19
C VAL A 92 7.98 1.67 -14.42
N ARG A 93 7.89 2.00 -13.12
CA ARG A 93 6.71 1.70 -12.31
C ARG A 93 6.55 2.71 -11.18
N ARG A 94 5.31 3.00 -10.80
CA ARG A 94 5.01 3.83 -9.62
C ARG A 94 3.71 3.37 -9.00
N ALA A 95 3.56 3.54 -7.69
CA ALA A 95 2.25 3.44 -7.05
C ALA A 95 2.04 4.59 -6.09
N ARG A 96 0.81 5.11 -6.11
CA ARG A 96 0.33 6.09 -5.14
C ARG A 96 -0.59 5.39 -4.14
N PRO A 97 -0.57 5.81 -2.88
CA PRO A 97 -1.55 5.40 -1.89
C PRO A 97 -2.96 5.67 -2.41
N SER A 98 -3.81 4.65 -2.36
CA SER A 98 -5.22 4.82 -2.67
C SER A 98 -5.87 5.69 -1.57
N PRO A 99 -6.63 6.74 -1.92
CA PRO A 99 -7.47 7.44 -0.97
C PRO A 99 -8.66 6.54 -0.62
N GLY A 100 -8.44 5.60 0.31
CA GLY A 100 -9.47 4.74 0.87
C GLY A 100 -9.51 4.89 2.39
N PRO A 101 -10.69 4.81 3.03
CA PRO A 101 -10.77 4.86 4.50
C PRO A 101 -9.90 3.74 5.05
N GLY A 102 -9.01 4.08 6.00
CA GLY A 102 -7.91 3.25 6.50
C GLY A 102 -8.30 1.82 6.85
N ARG A 103 -8.39 0.96 5.84
CA ARG A 103 -8.65 -0.45 5.98
C ARG A 103 -7.30 -1.11 6.10
N ARG A 104 -6.98 -1.53 7.32
CA ARG A 104 -6.17 -2.72 7.55
C ARG A 104 -6.97 -3.89 6.99
N THR A 105 -6.98 -4.08 5.67
CA THR A 105 -7.42 -5.34 5.11
C THR A 105 -6.25 -6.30 5.28
N PRO A 106 -6.39 -7.37 6.08
CA PRO A 106 -5.40 -8.43 6.07
C PRO A 106 -5.37 -8.99 4.65
N CYS A 107 -4.18 -9.02 4.05
CA CYS A 107 -3.96 -9.78 2.83
C CYS A 107 -4.00 -11.27 3.19
N THR A 108 -5.20 -11.84 3.31
CA THR A 108 -5.37 -13.29 3.29
C THR A 108 -5.84 -13.66 1.88
N SER A 109 -4.90 -14.12 1.07
CA SER A 109 -5.25 -15.04 -0.02
C SER A 109 -5.57 -16.39 0.62
N SER A 110 -6.83 -16.80 0.59
CA SER A 110 -7.27 -18.19 0.53
C SER A 110 -8.71 -18.23 0.04
#